data_AF-A0A1Q8YCJ8-F1
#
_entry.id   AF-A0A1Q8YCJ8-F1
#
_cell.length_a   1.000
_cell.length_b   1.000
_cell.length_c   1.000
_cell.angle_alpha   90.00
_cell.angle_beta   90.00
_cell.angle_gamma   90.00
#
_symmetry.space_group_name_H-M   'P 1'
#
loop_
_entity.id
_entity.type
_entity.pdbx_description
1 polymer ?
#
loop_
_entity_poly.entity_id
_entity_poly.type
_entity_poly.pdbx_seq_one_letter_code
_entity_poly.pdbx_strand_id
1 'polypeptide(L)'
;AGVQGEGWTGSLRGVKTINEIGQEFGVHPVQVGQWKKEIQEQAKTLFEGRRGPAPVAAHKEPDRLYGEIGRLKMELDWLKKKSGISLP
;
A
#
# COMPACT_ATOMS: atom_id res chain seq x y z
N ALA A 1 -51.55 -13.42 -6.53
CA ALA A 1 -50.99 -12.88 -5.27
C ALA A 1 -49.47 -12.92 -5.38
N GLY A 2 -48.83 -11.81 -5.03
CA GLY A 2 -47.48 -11.43 -5.45
C GLY A 2 -46.35 -12.25 -4.87
N VAL A 3 -45.27 -12.25 -5.63
CA VAL A 3 -44.02 -12.99 -5.49
C VAL A 3 -43.30 -12.64 -4.18
N GLN A 4 -42.95 -13.66 -3.40
CA GLN A 4 -42.10 -13.57 -2.22
C GLN A 4 -40.66 -13.25 -2.65
N GLY A 5 -40.33 -11.95 -2.67
CA GLY A 5 -39.06 -11.41 -3.12
C GLY A 5 -38.00 -11.25 -2.02
N GLU A 6 -37.82 -12.23 -1.14
CA GLU A 6 -36.92 -12.11 0.03
C GLU A 6 -35.53 -12.78 -0.17
N GLY A 7 -35.09 -12.96 -1.41
CA GLY A 7 -33.78 -13.57 -1.70
C GLY A 7 -32.60 -12.59 -1.86
N TRP A 8 -32.86 -11.32 -2.18
CA TRP A 8 -31.81 -10.41 -2.69
C TRP A 8 -31.32 -9.34 -1.70
N THR A 9 -32.02 -9.11 -0.59
CA THR A 9 -31.60 -8.14 0.44
C THR A 9 -30.40 -8.65 1.27
N GLY A 10 -30.11 -9.94 1.21
CA GLY A 10 -28.93 -10.56 1.85
C GLY A 10 -27.57 -10.14 1.28
N SER A 11 -27.54 -9.37 0.17
CA SER A 11 -26.30 -8.79 -0.37
C SER A 11 -25.83 -7.54 0.40
N LEU A 12 -26.63 -7.01 1.33
CA LEU A 12 -26.27 -5.87 2.20
C LEU A 12 -25.65 -6.27 3.55
N ARG A 13 -25.39 -7.58 3.79
CA ARG A 13 -24.91 -8.12 5.08
C ARG A 13 -23.61 -7.51 5.64
N GLY A 14 -22.89 -6.71 4.86
CA GLY A 14 -21.69 -5.99 5.32
C GLY A 14 -21.92 -4.54 5.78
N VAL A 15 -23.09 -3.94 5.55
CA VAL A 15 -23.33 -2.53 5.85
C VAL A 15 -24.27 -2.40 7.05
N LYS A 16 -23.69 -2.16 8.24
CA LYS A 16 -24.46 -1.84 9.44
C LYS A 16 -24.96 -0.39 9.38
N THR A 17 -26.20 -0.18 9.80
CA THR A 17 -26.81 1.13 10.00
C THR A 17 -26.22 1.83 11.22
N ILE A 18 -26.38 3.16 11.30
CA ILE A 18 -25.94 3.97 12.45
C ILE A 18 -26.55 3.46 13.76
N ASN A 19 -27.82 3.03 13.72
CA ASN A 19 -28.51 2.51 14.89
C ASN A 19 -27.94 1.16 15.33
N GLU A 20 -27.65 0.25 14.38
CA GLU A 20 -27.04 -1.05 14.69
C GLU A 20 -25.63 -0.89 15.29
N ILE A 21 -24.82 0.02 14.74
CA ILE A 21 -23.49 0.36 15.29
C ILE A 21 -23.63 0.94 16.69
N GLY A 22 -24.58 1.85 16.89
CA GLY A 22 -24.83 2.45 18.21
C GLY A 22 -25.23 1.41 19.25
N GLN A 23 -26.11 0.48 18.89
CA GLN A 23 -26.52 -0.60 19.79
C GLN A 23 -25.39 -1.60 20.08
N GLU A 24 -24.63 -2.00 19.06
CA GLU A 24 -23.55 -2.98 19.21
C GLU A 24 -22.41 -2.48 20.09
N PHE A 25 -22.03 -1.21 19.96
CA PHE A 25 -20.90 -0.62 20.68
C PHE A 25 -21.32 0.23 21.88
N GLY A 26 -22.62 0.30 22.20
CA GLY A 26 -23.14 1.10 23.30
C GLY A 26 -22.95 2.62 23.10
N VAL A 27 -22.91 3.06 21.85
CA VAL A 27 -22.68 4.47 21.46
C VAL A 27 -24.00 5.09 21.02
N HIS A 28 -24.25 6.36 21.36
CA HIS A 28 -25.48 7.02 20.94
C HIS A 28 -25.50 7.21 19.40
N PRO A 29 -26.61 6.93 18.69
CA PRO A 29 -26.69 7.03 17.22
C PRO A 29 -26.26 8.40 16.66
N VAL A 30 -26.52 9.48 17.39
CA VAL A 30 -26.07 10.83 17.00
C VAL A 30 -24.54 10.94 16.94
N GLN A 31 -23.82 10.29 17.87
CA GLN A 31 -22.34 10.30 17.89
C GLN A 31 -21.78 9.50 16.70
N VAL A 32 -22.38 8.34 16.40
CA VAL A 32 -22.01 7.54 15.23
C VAL A 32 -22.26 8.32 13.93
N GLY A 33 -23.38 9.04 13.84
CA GLY A 33 -23.68 9.92 12.71
C GLY A 33 -22.70 11.09 12.56
N GLN A 34 -22.28 11.68 13.68
CA GLN A 34 -21.29 12.75 13.70
C GLN A 34 -19.93 12.26 13.19
N TRP A 35 -19.42 11.13 13.69
CA TRP A 35 -18.16 10.55 13.21
C TRP A 35 -18.21 10.17 11.73
N LYS A 36 -19.35 9.64 11.26
CA LYS A 36 -19.54 9.35 9.83
C LYS A 36 -19.37 10.61 8.99
N LYS A 37 -19.97 11.73 9.42
CA LYS A 37 -19.86 13.02 8.72
C LYS A 37 -18.42 13.54 8.75
N GLU A 38 -17.77 13.52 9.90
CA GLU A 38 -16.39 13.97 10.07
C GLU A 38 -15.41 13.17 9.19
N ILE A 39 -15.53 11.83 9.16
CA ILE A 39 -14.70 10.98 8.30
C ILE A 39 -14.98 11.29 6.83
N GLN A 40 -16.23 11.49 6.42
CA GLN A 40 -16.54 11.82 5.03
C GLN A 40 -15.95 13.18 4.60
N GLU A 41 -15.98 14.16 5.49
CA GLU A 41 -15.45 15.50 5.23
C GLU A 41 -13.91 15.53 5.26
N GLN A 42 -13.29 14.81 6.20
CA GLN A 42 -11.84 14.82 6.43
C GLN A 42 -11.09 13.70 5.73
N ALA A 43 -11.76 12.69 5.17
CA ALA A 43 -11.08 11.57 4.49
C ALA A 43 -10.19 12.06 3.35
N LYS A 44 -10.66 13.05 2.58
CA LYS A 44 -9.88 13.64 1.49
C LYS A 44 -8.54 14.18 2.01
N THR A 45 -8.57 15.02 3.03
CA THR A 45 -7.35 15.63 3.60
C THR A 45 -6.47 14.60 4.30
N LEU A 46 -7.05 13.58 4.95
CA LEU A 46 -6.30 12.50 5.60
C LEU A 46 -5.51 11.63 4.62
N PHE A 47 -6.04 11.42 3.40
CA PHE A 47 -5.42 10.57 2.39
C PHE A 47 -4.69 11.34 1.27
N GLU A 48 -4.93 12.64 1.12
CA GLU A 48 -4.21 13.51 0.16
C GLU A 48 -2.75 13.79 0.57
N GLY A 49 -2.43 13.75 1.88
CA GLY A 49 -1.10 14.11 2.41
C GLY A 49 -0.12 12.96 2.63
N ARG A 50 -0.51 11.70 2.41
CA ARG A 50 0.35 10.52 2.66
C ARG A 50 0.30 9.52 1.51
N ARG A 51 0.72 9.94 0.31
CA ARG A 51 1.63 9.04 -0.41
C ARG A 51 2.85 8.99 0.50
N GLY A 52 3.14 7.82 1.11
CA GLY A 52 4.33 7.65 1.95
C GLY A 52 5.58 8.21 1.25
N PRO A 53 6.71 8.42 1.97
CA PRO A 53 7.90 9.09 1.43
C PRO A 53 8.08 8.71 -0.03
N ALA A 54 8.02 9.71 -0.92
CA ALA A 54 8.09 9.51 -2.37
C ALA A 54 9.11 8.42 -2.63
N PRO A 55 8.78 7.35 -3.39
CA PRO A 55 9.58 6.14 -3.45
C PRO A 55 11.03 6.56 -3.58
N VAL A 56 11.77 6.40 -2.48
CA VAL A 56 13.16 6.86 -2.36
C VAL A 56 13.81 6.30 -3.60
N ALA A 57 14.31 7.18 -4.48
CA ALA A 57 14.66 6.90 -5.86
C ALA A 57 15.42 5.57 -6.02
N ALA A 58 14.68 4.45 -6.04
CA ALA A 58 15.23 3.09 -6.03
C ALA A 58 15.91 2.78 -7.37
N HIS A 59 15.82 3.72 -8.31
CA HIS A 59 16.35 3.67 -9.64
C HIS A 59 17.56 4.60 -9.84
N LYS A 60 18.08 5.28 -8.81
CA LYS A 60 19.33 6.06 -8.94
C LYS A 60 20.61 5.26 -8.71
N GLU A 61 20.51 4.06 -8.13
CA GLU A 61 21.68 3.23 -7.84
C GLU A 61 21.97 2.04 -8.78
N PRO A 62 21.07 1.53 -9.65
CA PRO A 62 21.42 0.37 -10.47
C PRO A 62 22.52 0.70 -11.48
N ASP A 63 22.44 1.85 -12.16
CA ASP A 63 23.43 2.23 -13.18
C ASP A 63 24.83 2.45 -12.58
N ARG A 64 24.89 3.03 -11.37
CA ARG A 64 26.13 3.19 -10.62
C ARG A 64 26.72 1.84 -10.22
N LEU A 65 25.89 0.95 -9.67
CA LEU A 65 26.31 -0.40 -9.26
C LEU A 65 26.76 -1.24 -10.46
N TYR A 66 26.06 -1.20 -11.59
CA TYR A 66 26.46 -1.91 -12.81
C TYR A 66 27.77 -1.37 -13.39
N GLY A 67 27.99 -0.05 -13.35
CA GLY A 67 29.26 0.56 -13.75
C GLY A 67 30.44 0.12 -12.88
N GLU A 68 30.23 0.06 -11.56
CA GLU A 68 31.26 -0.37 -10.60
C GLU A 68 31.59 -1.88 -10.75
N ILE A 69 30.58 -2.72 -10.98
CA ILE A 69 30.76 -4.14 -11.32
C ILE A 69 31.59 -4.30 -12.61
N GLY A 70 31.30 -3.52 -13.64
CA GLY A 70 32.04 -3.55 -14.90
C GLY A 70 33.51 -3.17 -14.72
N ARG A 71 33.78 -2.09 -13.99
CA ARG A 71 35.14 -1.65 -13.66
C ARG A 71 35.92 -2.73 -12.89
N LEU A 72 35.32 -3.28 -11.84
CA LEU A 72 35.97 -4.31 -11.00
C LEU A 72 36.29 -5.57 -11.80
N LYS A 73 35.43 -5.98 -12.74
CA LYS A 73 35.71 -7.09 -13.66
C LYS A 73 36.94 -6.82 -14.53
N MET A 74 37.03 -5.63 -15.12
CA MET A 74 38.18 -5.26 -15.94
C MET A 74 39.48 -5.21 -15.14
N GLU A 75 39.45 -4.68 -13.91
CA GLU A 75 40.60 -4.69 -13.01
C GLU A 75 41.04 -6.12 -12.66
N LEU A 76 40.09 -7.02 -12.37
CA LEU A 76 40.38 -8.43 -12.12
C LEU A 76 40.98 -9.12 -13.35
N ASP A 77 40.44 -8.89 -14.54
CA ASP A 77 40.94 -9.49 -15.78
C ASP A 77 42.34 -8.96 -16.13
N TRP A 78 42.57 -7.67 -15.90
CA TRP A 78 43.89 -7.07 -16.07
C TRP A 78 44.91 -7.65 -15.09
N LEU A 79 44.53 -7.80 -13.81
CA LEU A 79 45.38 -8.41 -12.80
C LEU A 79 45.68 -9.87 -13.12
N LYS A 80 44.68 -10.68 -13.53
CA LYS A 80 44.89 -12.08 -13.98
C LYS A 80 45.85 -12.17 -15.16
N LYS A 81 45.72 -11.28 -16.16
CA LYS A 81 46.62 -11.23 -17.32
C LYS A 81 48.05 -10.87 -16.92
N LYS A 82 48.22 -9.99 -15.94
CA LYS A 82 49.55 -9.54 -15.48
C LYS A 82 50.21 -10.52 -14.52
N SER A 83 49.44 -11.15 -13.64
CA SER A 83 49.96 -12.09 -12.64
C SER A 83 50.19 -13.49 -13.18
N GLY A 84 49.65 -13.83 -14.36
CA GLY A 84 49.72 -15.18 -14.92
C GLY A 84 48.93 -16.21 -14.11
N ILE A 85 48.11 -15.75 -13.16
CA ILE A 85 47.31 -16.61 -12.28
C ILE A 85 46.05 -17.02 -13.04
N SER A 86 46.11 -18.18 -13.71
CA SER A 86 44.90 -18.94 -14.02
C SER A 86 44.40 -19.58 -12.73
N LEU A 87 43.34 -19.03 -12.14
CA LEU A 87 42.57 -19.78 -11.15
C LEU A 87 41.95 -21.00 -11.87
N PRO A 88 42.04 -22.22 -11.30
CA PRO A 88 41.35 -23.38 -11.85
C PRO A 88 39.82 -23.19 -11.86
#